data_AF-A0A8J7XWZ5-F1
#
_entry.id   AF-A0A8J7XWZ5-F1
#
_cell.length_a   1.000
_cell.length_b   1.000
_cell.length_c   1.000
_cell.angle_alpha   90.00
_cell.angle_beta   90.00
_cell.angle_gamma   90.00
#
_symmetry.space_group_name_H-M   'P 1'
#
loop_
_entity.id
_entity.type
_entity.pdbx_description
1 polymer ?
#
loop_
_entity_poly.entity_id
_entity_poly.type
_entity_poly.pdbx_seq_one_letter_code
_entity_poly.pdbx_strand_id
1 'polypeptide(L)' 'MKTKRCNMCGRKLTNPESILRGIGPVCYKKYVRGHRPMKKTTTLSTAAHQQTLL' A
#
# COMPACT_ATOMS: atom_id res chain seq x y z
N MET A 1 -22.99 -14.79 9.46
CA MET A 1 -21.89 -15.12 10.41
C MET A 1 -20.58 -14.50 9.88
N LYS A 2 -19.86 -13.68 10.67
CA LYS A 2 -18.51 -13.25 10.27
C LYS A 2 -17.59 -14.48 10.29
N THR A 3 -17.10 -14.88 9.13
CA THR A 3 -16.16 -15.99 9.01
C THR A 3 -14.90 -15.66 9.79
N LYS A 4 -14.54 -16.48 10.79
CA LYS A 4 -13.26 -16.35 11.52
C LYS A 4 -12.09 -16.85 10.65
N ARG A 5 -12.08 -16.52 9.35
CA ARG A 5 -11.07 -16.94 8.39
C ARG A 5 -10.67 -15.76 7.52
N CYS A 6 -9.39 -15.71 7.18
CA CYS A 6 -8.85 -14.67 6.30
C CYS A 6 -9.34 -14.87 4.88
N ASN A 7 -9.94 -13.84 4.27
CA ASN A 7 -10.45 -13.88 2.89
C ASN A 7 -9.34 -14.08 1.84
N MET A 8 -8.08 -13.76 2.17
CA MET A 8 -6.95 -13.88 1.25
C MET A 8 -6.30 -15.27 1.26
N CYS A 9 -6.38 -16.01 2.37
CA CYS A 9 -5.59 -17.25 2.54
C CYS A 9 -6.30 -18.37 3.32
N GLY A 10 -7.54 -18.16 3.76
CA GLY A 10 -8.35 -19.16 4.46
C GLY A 10 -7.95 -19.47 5.90
N ARG A 11 -6.81 -18.99 6.40
CA ARG A 11 -6.35 -19.25 7.78
C ARG A 11 -7.31 -18.70 8.82
N LYS A 12 -7.45 -19.40 9.95
CA LYS A 12 -8.27 -18.96 11.09
C LYS A 12 -7.76 -17.62 11.64
N LEU A 13 -8.70 -16.72 11.91
CA LEU A 13 -8.48 -15.42 12.54
C LEU A 13 -8.85 -15.54 14.01
N THR A 14 -7.89 -15.21 14.88
CA THR A 14 -8.07 -15.20 16.34
C THR A 14 -8.19 -13.79 16.88
N ASN A 15 -7.46 -12.84 16.29
CA ASN A 15 -7.50 -11.44 16.71
C ASN A 15 -8.80 -10.75 16.29
N PRO A 16 -9.48 -10.04 17.20
CA PRO A 16 -10.77 -9.39 16.92
C PRO A 16 -10.65 -8.36 15.80
N GLU A 17 -9.58 -7.56 15.77
CA GLU A 17 -9.34 -6.61 14.68
C GLU A 17 -9.20 -7.29 13.32
N SER A 18 -8.51 -8.44 13.26
CA SER A 18 -8.37 -9.18 12.01
C SER A 18 -9.71 -9.78 11.58
N ILE A 19 -10.53 -10.25 12.53
CA ILE A 19 -11.90 -10.73 12.27
C ILE A 19 -12.77 -9.59 11.74
N LEU A 20 -12.69 -8.39 12.33
CA LEU A 20 -13.43 -7.21 11.87
C LEU A 20 -13.06 -6.85 10.43
N ARG A 21 -11.77 -6.92 10.07
CA ARG A 21 -11.27 -6.65 8.72
C ARG A 21 -11.50 -7.81 7.74
N GLY A 22 -11.76 -9.03 8.23
CA GLY A 22 -11.82 -10.25 7.42
C GLY A 22 -10.49 -10.68 6.79
N ILE A 23 -9.39 -10.03 7.15
CA ILE A 23 -8.06 -10.27 6.58
C ILE A 23 -7.05 -10.43 7.72
N GLY A 24 -6.25 -11.49 7.66
CA GLY A 24 -5.22 -11.78 8.66
C GLY A 24 -4.07 -10.76 8.61
N PRO A 25 -3.34 -10.56 9.73
CA PRO A 25 -2.36 -9.49 9.87
C PRO A 25 -1.22 -9.58 8.84
N VAL A 26 -0.79 -10.80 8.50
CA VAL A 26 0.24 -11.04 7.47
C VAL A 26 -0.26 -10.65 6.08
N CYS A 27 -1.49 -11.05 5.74
CA CYS A 27 -2.09 -10.72 4.44
C CYS A 27 -2.37 -9.23 4.34
N TYR A 28 -2.85 -8.61 5.41
CA TYR A 28 -3.08 -7.17 5.49
C TYR A 28 -1.77 -6.39 5.28
N LYS A 29 -0.67 -6.78 5.93
CA LYS A 29 0.66 -6.17 5.73
C LYS A 29 1.13 -6.26 4.27
N LYS A 30 0.87 -7.38 3.58
CA LYS A 30 1.19 -7.53 2.15
C LYS A 30 0.30 -6.64 1.28
N TYR A 31 -0.99 -6.61 1.56
CA TYR A 31 -1.97 -5.77 0.87
C TYR A 31 -1.55 -4.30 0.91
N VAL A 32 -1.32 -3.73 2.10
CA VAL A 32 -0.93 -2.30 2.22
C VAL A 32 0.44 -1.99 1.62
N ARG A 33 1.37 -2.98 1.58
CA ARG A 33 2.67 -2.80 0.91
C ARG A 33 2.56 -2.79 -0.61
N GLY A 34 1.70 -3.62 -1.18
CA GLY A 34 1.47 -3.71 -2.63
C GLY A 34 0.66 -2.53 -3.18
N HIS A 35 -0.20 -1.93 -2.36
CA HIS A 35 -0.99 -0.74 -2.72
C HIS A 35 -0.30 0.59 -2.38
N ARG A 36 1.03 0.67 -2.47
CA ARG A 36 1.67 1.98 -2.43
C ARG A 36 1.27 2.74 -3.69
N PRO A 37 0.61 3.92 -3.60
CA PRO A 37 0.47 4.77 -4.75
C PRO A 37 1.87 5.05 -5.25
N MET A 38 2.13 4.67 -6.49
CA MET A 38 3.36 5.01 -7.20
C MET A 38 3.47 6.53 -7.08
N LYS A 39 4.37 7.03 -6.21
CA LYS A 39 4.69 8.46 -6.20
C LYS A 39 5.22 8.69 -7.61
N LYS A 40 4.41 9.32 -8.47
CA LYS A 40 4.89 9.82 -9.75
C LYS A 40 5.96 10.82 -9.34
N THR A 41 7.22 10.43 -9.46
CA THR A 41 8.35 11.32 -9.27
C THR A 41 8.17 12.41 -10.30
N THR A 42 7.60 13.54 -9.89
CA THR A 42 7.63 14.76 -10.69
C THR A 42 9.10 15.12 -10.72
N THR A 43 9.80 14.72 -11.78
CA THR A 43 11.10 15.31 -12.13
C THR A 43 10.82 16.79 -12.33
N LEU A 44 11.08 17.61 -11.30
CA LEU A 44 11.17 19.05 -11.47
C LEU A 44 12.35 19.26 -12.42
N SER A 45 12.05 19.46 -13.70
CA SER A 45 13.01 19.94 -14.68
C SER A 45 13.38 21.37 -14.32
N THR A 46 14.41 21.58 -13.51
CA THR A 46 15.08 22.88 -13.42
C THR A 46 15.86 23.11 -14.71
N ALA A 47 15.12 23.44 -15.78
CA ALA A 47 15.69 24.06 -16.97
C ALA A 47 16.01 25.53 -16.63
N ALA A 48 16.98 25.76 -15.75
CA ALA A 48 17.63 27.05 -15.60
C ALA A 48 18.72 27.15 -16.67
N HIS A 49 18.29 27.29 -17.93
CA HIS A 49 19.15 27.62 -19.04
C HIS A 49 19.29 29.14 -19.08
N GLN A 50 20.23 29.71 -18.31
CA GLN A 50 20.67 31.08 -18.57
C GLN A 50 21.66 31.03 -19.74
N GLN A 51 21.16 31.35 -20.93
CA GLN A 51 22.00 31.72 -22.06
C GLN A 51 22.48 33.16 -21.87
N THR A 52 23.80 33.30 -21.79
CA THR A 52 24.69 34.20 -22.56
C THR A 52 24.02 35.39 -23.28
N LEU A 53 24.56 36.62 -23.28
CA LEU A 53 25.84 37.02 -23.88
C LEU A 53 26.03 38.55 -23.69
N LEU A 54 27.29 38.96 -23.48
CA LEU A 54 27.98 40.24 -23.77
C LEU A 54 27.30 41.58 -23.49
#